data_AF-A0A6G9AKT9-F1
#
_entry.id   AF-A0A6G9AKT9-F1
#
_cell.length_a   1.000
_cell.length_b   1.000
_cell.length_c   1.000
_cell.angle_alpha   90.00
_cell.angle_beta   90.00
_cell.angle_gamma   90.00
#
_symmetry.space_group_name_H-M   'P 1'
#
loop_
_entity.id
_entity.type
_entity.pdbx_description
1 polymer ?
#
loop_
_entity_poly.entity_id
_entity_poly.type
_entity_poly.pdbx_seq_one_letter_code
_entity_poly.pdbx_strand_id
1 'polypeptide(L)'
;MKKINGLMLSLLGLAVSNACLGQHSFSTCSAAFLNNKMVVDSYTDKGKCLLSSTATGQLTLQTVSLSPTGSKGLAKVPFRVAIKDKATQTLLLLTQKEIKQIDVRKVLAKCKKGDRVVLLTLDDQYAVPHNEIVVQ
;
A
#
# COMPACT_ATOMS: atom_id res chain seq x y z
N MET A 1 47.76 33.29 -16.63
CA MET A 1 46.41 32.67 -16.64
C MET A 1 46.60 31.17 -16.83
N LYS A 2 46.43 30.37 -15.77
CA LYS A 2 46.66 28.91 -15.82
C LYS A 2 45.55 28.28 -16.65
N LYS A 3 45.92 27.63 -17.77
CA LYS A 3 45.02 26.78 -18.56
C LYS A 3 44.62 25.61 -17.67
N ILE A 4 43.44 25.68 -17.06
CA ILE A 4 42.86 24.56 -16.33
C ILE A 4 42.53 23.51 -17.40
N ASN A 5 43.23 22.37 -17.35
CA ASN A 5 43.06 21.25 -18.27
C ASN A 5 41.61 20.79 -18.27
N GLY A 6 40.87 21.08 -19.33
CA GLY A 6 39.46 20.66 -19.50
C GLY A 6 39.26 19.15 -19.35
N LEU A 7 40.32 18.36 -19.56
CA LEU A 7 40.34 16.91 -19.33
C LEU A 7 40.09 16.52 -17.86
N MET A 8 40.61 17.31 -16.91
CA MET A 8 40.41 17.05 -15.47
C MET A 8 38.98 17.39 -15.03
N LEU A 9 38.36 18.38 -15.67
CA LEU A 9 36.98 18.76 -15.39
C LEU A 9 35.98 17.73 -15.93
N SER A 10 36.25 17.14 -17.10
CA SER A 10 35.43 16.06 -17.66
C SER A 10 35.49 14.76 -16.87
N LEU A 11 36.67 14.41 -16.33
CA LEU A 11 36.86 13.21 -15.51
C LEU A 11 36.14 13.31 -14.15
N LEU A 12 36.06 14.52 -13.57
CA LEU A 12 35.31 14.75 -12.34
C LEU A 12 33.80 14.64 -12.56
N GLY A 13 33.28 15.07 -13.71
CA GLY A 13 31.85 14.97 -14.04
C GLY A 13 31.34 13.54 -14.19
N LEU A 14 32.15 12.63 -14.74
CA LEU A 14 31.82 11.21 -14.90
C LEU A 14 31.79 10.43 -13.56
N ALA A 15 32.55 10.88 -12.56
CA ALA A 15 32.58 10.23 -11.25
C ALA A 15 31.32 10.49 -10.41
N VAL A 16 30.61 11.61 -10.64
CA VAL A 16 29.42 11.99 -9.86
C VAL A 16 28.12 11.42 -10.44
N SER A 17 28.10 11.05 -11.74
CA SER A 17 26.92 10.48 -12.42
C SER A 17 26.49 9.10 -11.91
N ASN A 18 27.30 8.40 -11.11
CA ASN A 18 26.96 7.10 -10.52
C ASN A 18 26.34 7.20 -9.13
N ALA A 19 26.20 8.40 -8.56
CA ALA A 19 25.43 8.60 -7.33
C ALA A 19 23.93 8.67 -7.63
N CYS A 20 23.42 7.66 -8.34
CA CYS A 20 22.00 7.36 -8.34
C CYS A 20 21.67 6.81 -6.96
N LEU A 21 21.29 7.69 -6.03
CA LEU A 21 20.52 7.30 -4.86
C LEU A 21 19.18 6.76 -5.38
N GLY A 22 19.18 5.48 -5.76
CA GLY A 22 17.98 4.76 -6.11
C GLY A 22 16.97 4.95 -4.99
N GLN A 23 15.77 5.38 -5.37
CA GLN A 23 14.63 5.63 -4.50
C GLN A 23 14.54 4.50 -3.44
N HIS A 24 14.87 4.81 -2.18
CA HIS A 24 14.54 3.91 -1.07
C HIS A 24 13.02 3.98 -0.96
N SER A 25 12.31 3.09 -1.65
CA SER A 25 10.86 3.20 -1.74
C SER A 25 10.24 1.81 -1.78
N PHE A 26 9.33 1.58 -0.85
CA PHE A 26 8.43 0.44 -0.72
C PHE A 26 9.10 -0.93 -0.52
N SER A 27 10.05 -1.04 0.41
CA SER A 27 10.73 -2.32 0.71
C SER A 27 9.96 -3.22 1.69
N THR A 28 9.03 -2.67 2.47
CA THR A 28 8.28 -3.42 3.48
C THR A 28 6.91 -3.83 2.96
N CYS A 29 6.80 -5.08 2.50
CA CYS A 29 5.54 -5.65 2.04
C CYS A 29 4.46 -5.63 3.14
N SER A 30 3.28 -5.15 2.79
CA SER A 30 2.13 -5.06 3.67
C SER A 30 0.85 -5.48 2.96
N ALA A 31 -0.10 -6.03 3.73
CA ALA A 31 -1.36 -6.54 3.21
C ALA A 31 -2.53 -6.21 4.13
N ALA A 32 -3.74 -6.19 3.56
CA ALA A 32 -4.97 -6.06 4.33
C ALA A 32 -5.30 -7.38 5.05
N PHE A 33 -5.70 -7.27 6.31
CA PHE A 33 -6.19 -8.38 7.12
C PHE A 33 -7.54 -8.03 7.74
N LEU A 34 -8.49 -8.96 7.66
CA LEU A 34 -9.74 -8.94 8.40
C LEU A 34 -9.66 -10.02 9.49
N ASN A 35 -9.74 -9.63 10.76
CA ASN A 35 -9.62 -10.55 11.91
C ASN A 35 -8.36 -11.46 11.82
N ASN A 36 -7.21 -10.87 11.48
CA ASN A 36 -5.93 -11.55 11.29
C ASN A 36 -5.89 -12.58 10.14
N LYS A 37 -6.92 -12.65 9.30
CA LYS A 37 -6.89 -13.38 8.03
C LYS A 37 -6.62 -12.40 6.90
N MET A 38 -5.63 -12.71 6.06
CA MET A 38 -5.33 -11.91 4.88
C MET A 38 -6.56 -11.84 3.97
N VAL A 39 -6.86 -10.65 3.45
CA VAL A 39 -8.06 -10.41 2.62
C VAL A 39 -7.84 -10.90 1.18
N VAL A 40 -6.61 -10.78 0.66
CA VAL A 40 -6.28 -11.33 -0.65
C VAL A 40 -6.27 -12.85 -0.60
N ASP A 41 -6.87 -13.49 -1.60
CA ASP A 41 -6.93 -14.96 -1.73
C ASP A 41 -5.57 -15.58 -2.10
N SER A 42 -4.78 -14.88 -2.91
CA SER A 42 -3.46 -15.25 -3.38
C SER A 42 -2.60 -13.99 -3.50
N TYR A 43 -1.42 -13.98 -2.88
CA TYR A 43 -0.49 -12.85 -2.99
C TYR A 43 0.29 -12.90 -4.31
N THR A 44 -0.43 -12.73 -5.42
CA THR A 44 0.05 -12.71 -6.80
C THR A 44 -0.58 -11.54 -7.54
N ASP A 45 -0.09 -11.21 -8.74
CA ASP A 45 -0.68 -10.17 -9.62
C ASP A 45 -2.17 -10.40 -9.95
N LYS A 46 -2.65 -11.64 -9.82
CA LYS A 46 -4.04 -12.06 -10.08
C LYS A 46 -4.88 -12.21 -8.80
N GLY A 47 -4.29 -11.97 -7.64
CA GLY A 47 -4.95 -12.04 -6.35
C GLY A 47 -6.18 -11.15 -6.27
N LYS A 48 -7.29 -11.69 -5.76
CA LYS A 48 -8.54 -10.97 -5.55
C LYS A 48 -8.68 -10.57 -4.10
N CYS A 49 -8.92 -9.28 -3.87
CA CYS A 49 -9.32 -8.74 -2.58
C CYS A 49 -10.82 -8.49 -2.56
N LEU A 50 -11.56 -9.34 -1.86
CA LEU A 50 -13.01 -9.27 -1.78
C LEU A 50 -13.47 -9.21 -0.32
N LEU A 51 -14.43 -8.34 -0.03
CA LEU A 51 -15.13 -8.28 1.24
C LEU A 51 -16.62 -8.40 1.02
N SER A 52 -17.27 -9.30 1.77
CA SER A 52 -18.74 -9.30 1.84
C SER A 52 -19.25 -7.95 2.34
N SER A 53 -20.31 -7.43 1.74
CA SER A 53 -21.07 -6.29 2.25
C SER A 53 -21.57 -6.46 3.69
N THR A 54 -21.63 -7.71 4.18
CA THR A 54 -21.99 -8.07 5.56
C THR A 54 -20.80 -8.48 6.43
N ALA A 55 -19.56 -8.30 5.96
CA ALA A 55 -18.37 -8.66 6.72
C ALA A 55 -18.31 -7.92 8.06
N THR A 56 -17.75 -8.58 9.07
CA THR A 56 -17.63 -8.04 10.43
C THR A 56 -16.22 -8.20 10.96
N GLY A 57 -15.86 -7.36 11.93
CA GLY A 57 -14.59 -7.40 12.64
C GLY A 57 -13.62 -6.31 12.24
N GLN A 58 -12.35 -6.53 12.57
CA GLN A 58 -11.32 -5.50 12.50
C GLN A 58 -10.54 -5.61 11.20
N LEU A 59 -10.66 -4.58 10.37
CA LEU A 59 -9.80 -4.36 9.21
C LEU A 59 -8.51 -3.69 9.67
N THR A 60 -7.38 -4.28 9.30
CA THR A 60 -6.03 -3.82 9.62
C THR A 60 -5.15 -3.87 8.38
N LEU A 61 -4.16 -3.00 8.30
CA LEU A 61 -3.02 -3.14 7.40
C LEU A 61 -1.85 -3.66 8.21
N GLN A 62 -1.20 -4.73 7.76
CA GLN A 62 -0.08 -5.33 8.49
C GLN A 62 1.07 -5.63 7.55
N THR A 63 2.30 -5.48 8.04
CA THR A 63 3.48 -6.03 7.36
C THR A 63 3.34 -7.54 7.27
N VAL A 64 3.81 -8.13 6.18
CA VAL A 64 3.59 -9.54 5.88
C VAL A 64 4.90 -10.31 5.75
N SER A 65 4.95 -11.49 6.38
CA SER A 65 5.88 -12.55 6.01
C SER A 65 5.17 -13.51 5.07
N LEU A 66 5.69 -13.64 3.85
CA LEU A 66 5.20 -14.58 2.85
C LEU A 66 6.11 -15.81 2.85
N SER A 67 5.51 -17.00 2.89
CA SER A 67 6.18 -18.27 2.67
C SER A 67 5.44 -19.07 1.60
N PRO A 68 6.07 -20.13 1.04
CA PRO A 68 5.37 -21.04 0.13
C PRO A 68 4.14 -21.70 0.76
N THR A 69 4.09 -21.80 2.10
CA THR A 69 3.05 -22.49 2.86
C THR A 69 1.98 -21.56 3.43
N GLY A 70 2.13 -20.24 3.26
CA GLY A 70 1.11 -19.30 3.70
C GLY A 70 1.63 -17.88 3.91
N SER A 71 0.77 -17.05 4.49
CA SER A 71 1.08 -15.66 4.80
C SER A 71 0.74 -15.35 6.25
N LYS A 72 1.60 -14.57 6.89
CA LYS A 72 1.43 -14.17 8.29
C LYS A 72 1.60 -12.67 8.45
N GLY A 73 0.62 -12.03 9.08
CA GLY A 73 0.74 -10.65 9.52
C GLY A 73 1.70 -10.53 10.71
N LEU A 74 2.60 -9.56 10.66
CA LEU A 74 3.63 -9.35 11.68
C LEU A 74 3.32 -8.13 12.57
N ALA A 75 3.24 -6.94 11.98
CA ALA A 75 3.03 -5.70 12.70
C ALA A 75 1.99 -4.81 12.01
N LYS A 76 1.13 -4.16 12.79
CA LYS A 76 0.13 -3.21 12.26
C LYS A 76 0.81 -1.92 11.79
N VAL A 77 0.46 -1.52 10.57
CA VAL A 77 0.94 -0.31 9.90
C VAL A 77 -0.12 0.79 10.05
N PRO A 78 0.24 2.07 10.28
CA PRO A 78 -0.68 3.19 10.17
C PRO A 78 -1.18 3.36 8.74
N PHE A 79 -2.49 3.55 8.56
CA PHE A 79 -3.10 3.77 7.25
C PHE A 79 -4.31 4.69 7.35
N ARG A 80 -4.75 5.15 6.18
CA ARG A 80 -6.05 5.78 5.98
C ARG A 80 -6.92 4.90 5.08
N VAL A 81 -8.23 5.10 5.20
CA VAL A 81 -9.24 4.43 4.38
C VAL A 81 -9.91 5.46 3.50
N ALA A 82 -10.00 5.15 2.21
CA ALA A 82 -10.85 5.84 1.25
C ALA A 82 -11.84 4.84 0.63
N ILE A 83 -12.89 5.37 0.01
CA ILE A 83 -13.86 4.61 -0.76
C ILE A 83 -13.75 5.10 -2.20
N LYS A 84 -13.59 4.18 -3.14
CA LYS A 84 -13.65 4.42 -4.58
C LYS A 84 -15.00 3.94 -5.09
N ASP A 85 -15.85 4.89 -5.46
CA ASP A 85 -17.18 4.60 -5.99
C ASP A 85 -17.06 3.84 -7.32
N LYS A 86 -17.82 2.76 -7.49
CA LYS A 86 -17.73 1.91 -8.68
C LYS A 86 -18.12 2.64 -9.97
N ALA A 87 -19.16 3.47 -9.92
CA ALA A 87 -19.74 4.06 -11.12
C ALA A 87 -18.91 5.25 -11.62
N THR A 88 -18.46 6.09 -10.71
CA THR A 88 -17.80 7.36 -11.00
C THR A 88 -16.28 7.31 -10.83
N GLN A 89 -15.76 6.24 -10.20
CA GLN A 89 -14.34 6.13 -9.80
C GLN A 89 -13.89 7.22 -8.81
N THR A 90 -14.83 7.98 -8.25
CA THR A 90 -14.53 9.05 -7.29
C THR A 90 -13.94 8.46 -6.02
N LEU A 91 -12.81 9.02 -5.57
CA LEU A 91 -12.18 8.68 -4.29
C LEU A 91 -12.67 9.62 -3.19
N LEU A 92 -13.32 9.06 -2.18
CA LEU A 92 -13.72 9.75 -0.96
C LEU A 92 -12.86 9.27 0.20
N LEU A 93 -12.03 10.15 0.76
CA LEU A 93 -11.28 9.86 1.98
C LEU A 93 -12.25 9.74 3.18
N LEU A 94 -12.33 8.56 3.79
CA LEU A 94 -13.23 8.29 4.91
C LEU A 94 -12.58 8.66 6.26
N THR A 95 -11.29 8.35 6.43
CA THR A 95 -10.56 8.63 7.67
C THR A 95 -9.68 9.86 7.53
N GLN A 96 -9.89 10.88 8.37
CA GLN A 96 -9.09 12.11 8.36
C GLN A 96 -7.71 11.94 9.02
N LYS A 97 -7.59 11.01 9.98
CA LYS A 97 -6.35 10.71 10.71
C LYS A 97 -5.86 9.31 10.37
N GLU A 98 -4.57 9.08 10.54
CA GLU A 98 -4.00 7.73 10.45
C GLU A 98 -4.51 6.86 11.59
N ILE A 99 -4.84 5.63 11.24
CA ILE A 99 -5.36 4.62 12.16
C ILE A 99 -4.59 3.32 11.95
N LYS A 100 -4.57 2.44 12.95
CA LYS A 100 -3.98 1.09 12.83
C LYS A 100 -5.02 -0.02 12.65
N GLN A 101 -6.29 0.31 12.85
CA GLN A 101 -7.41 -0.61 12.68
C GLN A 101 -8.73 0.16 12.61
N ILE A 102 -9.72 -0.44 11.95
CA ILE A 102 -11.09 0.06 11.90
C ILE A 102 -12.07 -1.12 11.91
N ASP A 103 -13.19 -0.94 12.59
CA ASP A 103 -14.32 -1.86 12.44
C ASP A 103 -14.82 -1.76 11.00
N VAL A 104 -14.74 -2.87 10.25
CA VAL A 104 -15.06 -2.91 8.83
C VAL A 104 -16.50 -2.45 8.56
N ARG A 105 -17.42 -2.62 9.52
CA ARG A 105 -18.81 -2.18 9.40
C ARG A 105 -18.93 -0.66 9.25
N LYS A 106 -18.03 0.12 9.87
CA LYS A 106 -18.00 1.59 9.72
C LYS A 106 -17.64 2.02 8.30
N VAL A 107 -16.81 1.22 7.63
CA VAL A 107 -16.44 1.44 6.23
C VAL A 107 -17.58 0.99 5.31
N LEU A 108 -18.07 -0.24 5.50
CA LEU A 108 -19.10 -0.85 4.66
C LEU A 108 -20.43 -0.08 4.71
N ALA A 109 -20.77 0.56 5.84
CA ALA A 109 -21.94 1.44 5.96
C ALA A 109 -21.94 2.63 4.98
N LYS A 110 -20.79 2.93 4.36
CA LYS A 110 -20.62 3.99 3.35
C LYS A 110 -20.40 3.45 1.93
N CYS A 111 -20.34 2.12 1.77
CA CYS A 111 -20.10 1.47 0.49
C CYS A 111 -21.39 0.89 -0.11
N LYS A 112 -21.40 0.80 -1.43
CA LYS A 112 -22.34 -0.01 -2.21
C LYS A 112 -21.61 -1.23 -2.78
N LYS A 113 -22.39 -2.19 -3.26
CA LYS A 113 -21.85 -3.36 -3.96
C LYS A 113 -21.01 -2.92 -5.16
N GLY A 114 -19.77 -3.39 -5.20
CA GLY A 114 -18.79 -3.15 -6.24
C GLY A 114 -17.90 -1.92 -6.01
N ASP A 115 -18.20 -1.08 -5.00
CA ASP A 115 -17.26 -0.05 -4.55
C ASP A 115 -15.97 -0.71 -4.05
N ARG A 116 -14.90 0.08 -3.99
CA ARG A 116 -13.61 -0.38 -3.46
C ARG A 116 -13.25 0.35 -2.19
N VAL A 117 -12.90 -0.40 -1.16
CA VAL A 117 -12.22 0.12 0.03
C VAL A 117 -10.74 0.23 -0.33
N VAL A 118 -10.20 1.45 -0.27
CA VAL A 118 -8.80 1.73 -0.61
C VAL A 118 -8.02 2.01 0.66
N LEU A 119 -6.96 1.24 0.88
CA LEU A 119 -6.04 1.40 2.00
C LEU A 119 -4.84 2.24 1.56
N LEU A 120 -4.57 3.32 2.28
CA LEU A 120 -3.54 4.29 1.92
C LEU A 120 -2.51 4.37 3.05
N THR A 121 -1.25 4.06 2.74
CA THR A 121 -0.12 4.41 3.60
C THR A 121 0.33 5.82 3.28
N LEU A 122 0.82 6.56 4.27
CA LEU A 122 1.43 7.88 4.07
C LEU A 122 2.96 7.84 4.10
N ASP A 123 3.52 6.70 4.49
CA ASP A 123 4.95 6.43 4.56
C ASP A 123 5.35 5.55 3.36
N ASP A 124 6.42 5.95 2.69
CA ASP A 124 6.91 5.33 1.46
C ASP A 124 7.68 4.03 1.72
N GLN A 125 7.94 3.65 2.97
CA GLN A 125 8.57 2.38 3.28
C GLN A 125 7.65 1.16 3.03
N TYR A 126 6.32 1.35 2.99
CA TYR A 126 5.35 0.26 2.96
C TYR A 126 4.75 0.02 1.58
N ALA A 127 5.09 -1.11 0.95
CA ALA A 127 4.43 -1.56 -0.27
C ALA A 127 3.06 -2.16 0.07
N VAL A 128 1.98 -1.70 -0.59
CA VAL A 128 0.64 -2.29 -0.47
C VAL A 128 0.11 -2.66 -1.86
N PRO A 129 0.59 -3.78 -2.47
CA PRO A 129 0.19 -4.15 -3.84
C PRO A 129 -1.32 -4.38 -4.00
N HIS A 130 -1.96 -4.89 -2.95
CA HIS A 130 -3.40 -5.17 -2.89
C HIS A 130 -4.12 -4.13 -2.02
N ASN A 131 -3.95 -2.85 -2.35
CA ASN A 131 -4.50 -1.74 -1.58
C ASN A 131 -6.00 -1.51 -1.80
N GLU A 132 -6.58 -1.98 -2.91
CA GLU A 132 -8.01 -1.88 -3.20
C GLU A 132 -8.73 -3.20 -2.92
N ILE A 133 -9.82 -3.14 -2.15
CA ILE A 133 -10.65 -4.28 -1.76
C ILE A 133 -12.07 -4.06 -2.29
N VAL A 134 -12.58 -4.96 -3.13
CA VAL A 134 -13.92 -4.84 -3.71
C VAL A 134 -14.98 -5.33 -2.72
N VAL A 135 -16.06 -4.55 -2.58
CA VAL A 135 -17.24 -4.92 -1.79
C VAL A 135 -18.20 -5.76 -2.64
N GLN A 136 -18.65 -6.92 -2.15
CA GLN A 136 -19.53 -7.86 -2.89
C GLN A 136 -20.89 -8.14 -2.24
#